data_AF-A0A7S1EQK8-F1
#
_entry.id   AF-A0A7S1EQK8-F1
#
_cell.length_a   1.000
_cell.length_b   1.000
_cell.length_c   1.000
_cell.angle_alpha   90.00
_cell.angle_beta   90.00
_cell.angle_gamma   90.00
#
_symmetry.space_group_name_H-M   'P 1'
#
loop_
_entity.id
_entity.type
_entity.pdbx_description
1 polymer ?
#
loop_
_entity_poly.entity_id
_entity_poly.type
_entity_poly.pdbx_seq_one_letter_code
_entity_poly.pdbx_strand_id
1 'polypeptide(L)'
;IGVSVHNIRAAHSKIRGSNGVSSGLVPMLRVYNDTARYVDQGGGKRKGAFAVYLEPWHSDIFDFLQLRRNTGPEERRARDLFYALWIPDLFMKRVEQDASWSLMCPDNAPGLPDVWGNEFDTLYERYERDEAVNKTVVPARKLWFAILESQIETGTPYMLYKDACNAQSNQRNLGTIRGSNLCAEIVQFTSPQEVAVCNLASISLSRFVVKKRAIDRHSMENFDDDNGFDSSLIELLDDLDERSIDCNVVRLSEIMMNEDDDIQVEFDLDALRRVSRAIIRNLDRIIDINQYPIEEAE
;
A
#
# COMPACT_ATOMS: atom_id res chain seq x y z
N ILE A 1 4.29 -5.36 -9.40
CA ILE A 1 3.88 -4.08 -10.03
C ILE A 1 2.46 -3.77 -9.58
N GLY A 2 2.15 -2.51 -9.25
CA GLY A 2 0.77 -2.05 -9.14
C GLY A 2 0.39 -1.29 -10.41
N VAL A 3 -0.76 -1.59 -11.02
CA VAL A 3 -1.20 -0.98 -12.28
C VAL A 3 -2.62 -0.50 -12.14
N SER A 4 -2.85 0.80 -12.36
CA SER A 4 -4.20 1.37 -12.42
C SER A 4 -4.78 1.23 -13.83
N VAL A 5 -6.01 0.73 -13.95
CA VAL A 5 -6.66 0.50 -15.26
C VAL A 5 -7.97 1.28 -15.45
N HIS A 6 -8.20 2.29 -14.60
CA HIS A 6 -9.44 3.10 -14.58
C HIS A 6 -9.78 3.79 -15.91
N ASN A 7 -8.76 4.10 -16.70
CA ASN A 7 -8.88 4.83 -17.97
C ASN A 7 -9.27 3.94 -19.17
N ILE A 8 -9.32 2.62 -18.97
CA ILE A 8 -9.62 1.70 -20.06
C ILE A 8 -11.13 1.64 -20.27
N ARG A 9 -11.58 1.85 -21.51
CA ARG A 9 -12.99 1.78 -21.89
C ARG A 9 -13.64 0.45 -21.47
N ALA A 10 -14.85 0.54 -20.92
CA ALA A 10 -15.63 -0.61 -20.51
C ALA A 10 -16.16 -1.44 -21.71
N ALA A 11 -16.63 -2.66 -21.43
CA ALA A 11 -17.25 -3.53 -22.43
C ALA A 11 -18.44 -2.84 -23.12
N HIS A 12 -18.68 -3.18 -24.39
CA HIS A 12 -19.75 -2.66 -25.25
C HIS A 12 -19.66 -1.15 -25.57
N SER A 13 -18.62 -0.45 -25.14
CA SER A 13 -18.39 0.96 -25.48
C SER A 13 -17.96 1.12 -26.94
N LYS A 14 -18.47 2.14 -27.63
CA LYS A 14 -18.23 2.37 -29.07
C LYS A 14 -16.76 2.71 -29.37
N ILE A 15 -16.21 2.12 -30.43
CA ILE A 15 -14.87 2.44 -30.96
C ILE A 15 -15.05 3.25 -32.24
N ARG A 16 -14.71 4.55 -32.20
CA ARG A 16 -14.94 5.48 -33.33
C ARG A 16 -14.20 5.09 -34.61
N GLY A 17 -12.95 4.62 -34.48
CA GLY A 17 -12.09 4.33 -35.64
C GLY A 17 -12.47 3.06 -36.42
N SER A 18 -12.85 1.99 -35.73
CA SER A 18 -13.21 0.71 -36.36
C SER A 18 -14.72 0.49 -36.51
N ASN A 19 -15.53 1.43 -36.00
CA ASN A 19 -16.98 1.29 -35.84
C ASN A 19 -17.40 0.02 -35.07
N GLY A 20 -16.49 -0.57 -34.30
CA GLY A 20 -16.73 -1.74 -33.45
C GLY A 20 -17.11 -1.36 -32.02
N VAL A 21 -17.20 -2.38 -31.16
CA VAL A 21 -17.43 -2.24 -29.72
C VAL A 21 -16.25 -2.80 -28.93
N SER A 22 -15.97 -2.18 -27.79
CA SER A 22 -14.94 -2.64 -26.86
C SER A 22 -15.31 -3.98 -26.23
N SER A 23 -14.32 -4.85 -26.05
CA SER A 23 -14.46 -6.09 -25.29
C SER A 23 -14.25 -5.91 -23.77
N GLY A 24 -13.90 -4.69 -23.34
CA GLY A 24 -13.76 -4.33 -21.91
C GLY A 24 -12.47 -4.79 -21.25
N LEU A 25 -12.45 -4.73 -19.92
CA LEU A 25 -11.27 -5.05 -19.11
C LEU A 25 -10.90 -6.53 -19.13
N VAL A 26 -11.87 -7.44 -19.14
CA VAL A 26 -11.62 -8.89 -18.96
C VAL A 26 -10.64 -9.45 -20.00
N PRO A 27 -10.82 -9.24 -21.33
CA PRO A 27 -9.87 -9.76 -22.31
C PRO A 27 -8.49 -9.10 -22.24
N MET A 28 -8.44 -7.80 -21.94
CA MET A 28 -7.17 -7.08 -21.75
C MET A 28 -6.39 -7.69 -20.58
N LEU A 29 -7.04 -7.89 -19.43
CA LEU A 29 -6.41 -8.44 -18.23
C LEU A 29 -5.95 -9.88 -18.42
N ARG A 30 -6.57 -10.65 -19.32
CA ARG A 30 -6.06 -11.97 -19.70
C ARG A 30 -4.71 -11.91 -20.42
N VAL A 31 -4.51 -10.92 -21.28
CA VAL A 31 -3.19 -10.71 -21.91
C VAL A 31 -2.14 -10.42 -20.85
N TYR A 32 -2.44 -9.53 -19.90
CA TYR A 32 -1.54 -9.25 -18.77
C TYR A 32 -1.30 -10.47 -17.88
N ASN A 33 -2.32 -11.31 -17.67
CA ASN A 33 -2.18 -12.58 -16.94
C ASN A 33 -1.18 -13.50 -17.63
N ASP A 34 -1.29 -13.67 -18.95
CA ASP A 34 -0.38 -14.53 -19.71
C ASP A 34 1.04 -13.95 -19.76
N THR A 35 1.18 -12.62 -19.83
CA THR A 35 2.48 -11.95 -19.66
C THR A 35 3.09 -12.21 -18.28
N ALA A 36 2.30 -12.12 -17.21
CA ALA A 36 2.78 -12.40 -15.85
C ALA A 36 3.25 -13.85 -15.69
N ARG A 37 2.59 -14.80 -16.37
CA ARG A 37 3.00 -16.21 -16.40
C ARG A 37 4.26 -16.45 -17.22
N TYR A 38 4.40 -15.73 -18.34
CA TYR A 38 5.54 -15.88 -19.25
C TYR A 38 6.84 -15.35 -18.63
N VAL A 39 6.77 -14.22 -17.92
CA VAL A 39 7.94 -13.60 -17.28
C VAL A 39 8.16 -14.22 -15.90
N ASP A 40 9.16 -15.09 -15.77
CA ASP A 40 9.40 -15.92 -14.58
C ASP A 40 10.70 -15.61 -13.78
N GLN A 41 11.21 -14.38 -13.93
CA GLN A 41 12.45 -13.90 -13.32
C GLN A 41 13.69 -14.78 -13.64
N GLY A 42 13.72 -15.39 -14.83
CA GLY A 42 14.91 -16.07 -15.34
C GLY A 42 15.12 -17.46 -14.76
N GLY A 43 14.21 -18.38 -15.07
CA GLY A 43 14.38 -19.82 -14.78
C GLY A 43 13.40 -20.37 -13.74
N GLY A 44 12.15 -19.91 -13.74
CA GLY A 44 11.06 -20.47 -12.95
C GLY A 44 11.07 -20.15 -11.46
N LYS A 45 11.99 -19.29 -10.97
CA LYS A 45 12.12 -19.00 -9.53
C LYS A 45 10.96 -18.16 -8.98
N ARG A 46 10.39 -17.23 -9.77
CA ARG A 46 9.24 -16.43 -9.34
C ARG A 46 8.46 -15.88 -10.53
N LYS A 47 7.19 -16.27 -10.65
CA LYS A 47 6.26 -15.68 -11.63
C LYS A 47 6.15 -14.17 -11.42
N GLY A 48 5.94 -13.43 -12.50
CA GLY A 48 5.56 -12.02 -12.45
C GLY A 48 4.29 -11.83 -11.61
N ALA A 49 4.23 -10.73 -10.85
CA ALA A 49 3.11 -10.42 -9.96
C ALA A 49 2.64 -8.99 -10.17
N PHE A 50 1.39 -8.84 -10.64
CA PHE A 50 0.74 -7.55 -10.87
C PHE A 50 -0.50 -7.43 -10.00
N ALA A 51 -0.62 -6.33 -9.26
CA ALA A 51 -1.87 -5.90 -8.62
C ALA A 51 -2.55 -4.88 -9.53
N VAL A 52 -3.78 -5.18 -9.92
CA VAL A 52 -4.57 -4.33 -10.80
C VAL A 52 -5.54 -3.52 -9.94
N TYR A 53 -5.48 -2.21 -10.07
CA TYR A 53 -6.31 -1.25 -9.34
C TYR A 53 -7.45 -0.77 -10.22
N LEU A 54 -8.68 -0.85 -9.70
CA LEU A 54 -9.89 -0.36 -10.35
C LEU A 54 -10.76 0.46 -9.39
N GLU A 55 -11.29 1.59 -9.84
CA GLU A 55 -12.29 2.35 -9.08
C GLU A 55 -13.70 1.73 -9.22
N PRO A 56 -14.52 1.70 -8.15
CA PRO A 56 -15.77 0.95 -8.11
C PRO A 56 -16.91 1.53 -8.96
N TRP A 57 -16.73 2.72 -9.56
CA TRP A 57 -17.69 3.26 -10.55
C TRP A 57 -17.49 2.68 -11.94
N HIS A 58 -16.42 1.96 -12.22
CA HIS A 58 -16.15 1.47 -13.57
C HIS A 58 -17.20 0.43 -14.01
N SER A 59 -17.73 0.51 -15.24
CA SER A 59 -18.81 -0.39 -15.69
C SER A 59 -18.48 -1.88 -15.67
N ASP A 60 -17.21 -2.25 -15.84
CA ASP A 60 -16.77 -3.66 -15.78
C ASP A 60 -16.49 -4.16 -14.34
N ILE A 61 -16.83 -3.39 -13.29
CA ILE A 61 -16.47 -3.71 -11.90
C ILE A 61 -16.97 -5.08 -11.43
N PHE A 62 -18.20 -5.47 -11.81
CA PHE A 62 -18.74 -6.77 -11.40
C PHE A 62 -17.95 -7.91 -12.02
N ASP A 63 -17.56 -7.81 -13.28
CA ASP A 63 -16.73 -8.81 -13.95
C ASP A 63 -15.29 -8.83 -13.40
N PHE A 64 -14.75 -7.67 -13.08
CA PHE A 64 -13.45 -7.53 -12.44
C PHE A 64 -13.36 -8.32 -11.13
N LEU A 65 -14.41 -8.27 -10.29
CA LEU A 65 -14.49 -9.02 -9.03
C LEU A 65 -14.55 -10.54 -9.22
N GLN A 66 -14.86 -11.03 -10.42
CA GLN A 66 -14.97 -12.46 -10.73
C GLN A 66 -13.66 -13.05 -11.25
N LEU A 67 -12.69 -12.23 -11.67
CA LEU A 67 -11.52 -12.67 -12.43
C LEU A 67 -10.63 -13.69 -11.70
N ARG A 68 -10.58 -13.61 -10.37
CA ARG A 68 -9.77 -14.52 -9.53
C ARG A 68 -10.53 -15.74 -9.01
N ARG A 69 -11.86 -15.78 -9.16
CA ARG A 69 -12.66 -16.90 -8.64
C ARG A 69 -12.22 -18.22 -9.29
N ASN A 70 -12.24 -19.30 -8.52
CA ASN A 70 -11.87 -20.61 -9.02
C ASN A 70 -12.92 -21.18 -9.97
N THR A 71 -14.20 -20.91 -9.69
CA THR A 71 -15.35 -21.38 -10.48
C THR A 71 -15.60 -20.49 -11.70
N GLY A 72 -16.32 -21.04 -12.68
CA GLY A 72 -16.74 -20.34 -13.91
C GLY A 72 -15.80 -20.52 -15.11
N PRO A 73 -16.14 -19.91 -16.25
CA PRO A 73 -15.44 -20.13 -17.52
C PRO A 73 -14.02 -19.56 -17.51
N GLU A 74 -13.04 -20.35 -17.97
CA GLU A 74 -11.62 -19.99 -17.96
C GLU A 74 -11.32 -18.75 -18.81
N GLU A 75 -12.09 -18.57 -19.89
CA GLU A 75 -11.94 -17.44 -20.79
C GLU A 75 -12.31 -16.08 -20.16
N ARG A 76 -12.93 -16.10 -18.98
CA ARG A 76 -13.25 -14.92 -18.16
C ARG A 76 -12.48 -14.90 -16.84
N ARG A 77 -11.29 -15.53 -16.78
CA ARG A 77 -10.47 -15.61 -15.58
C ARG A 77 -9.04 -15.15 -15.86
N ALA A 78 -8.43 -14.57 -14.83
CA ALA A 78 -7.05 -14.11 -14.83
C ALA A 78 -6.50 -14.27 -13.40
N ARG A 79 -6.24 -15.52 -13.00
CA ARG A 79 -5.96 -15.89 -11.60
C ARG A 79 -4.52 -15.63 -11.14
N ASP A 80 -3.59 -15.45 -12.08
CA ASP A 80 -2.19 -15.13 -11.77
C ASP A 80 -2.00 -13.64 -11.46
N LEU A 81 -3.05 -12.81 -11.64
CA LEU A 81 -3.08 -11.41 -11.23
C LEU A 81 -3.69 -11.24 -9.81
N PHE A 82 -3.29 -10.16 -9.15
CA PHE A 82 -3.89 -9.67 -7.92
C PHE A 82 -4.84 -8.51 -8.24
N TYR A 83 -5.87 -8.33 -7.42
CA TYR A 83 -6.93 -7.35 -7.66
C TYR A 83 -7.07 -6.42 -6.46
N ALA A 84 -7.26 -5.14 -6.73
CA ALA A 84 -7.38 -4.10 -5.73
C ALA A 84 -8.45 -3.08 -6.14
N LEU A 85 -9.17 -2.57 -5.14
CA LEU A 85 -10.10 -1.47 -5.32
C LEU A 85 -9.46 -0.16 -4.87
N TRP A 86 -9.64 0.88 -5.68
CA TRP A 86 -9.27 2.25 -5.38
C TRP A 86 -10.57 3.03 -5.10
N ILE A 87 -10.93 3.12 -3.83
CA ILE A 87 -12.30 3.41 -3.40
C ILE A 87 -12.44 4.90 -3.05
N PRO A 88 -13.29 5.67 -3.74
CA PRO A 88 -13.66 7.02 -3.30
C PRO A 88 -14.60 6.94 -2.09
N ASP A 89 -14.51 7.92 -1.19
CA ASP A 89 -15.33 8.02 0.01
C ASP A 89 -16.82 8.06 -0.33
N LEU A 90 -17.19 8.68 -1.47
CA LEU A 90 -18.56 8.73 -1.95
C LEU A 90 -19.19 7.35 -2.09
N PHE A 91 -18.44 6.35 -2.56
CA PHE A 91 -18.96 4.99 -2.67
C PHE A 91 -19.34 4.45 -1.29
N MET A 92 -18.48 4.64 -0.29
CA MET A 92 -18.74 4.19 1.07
C MET A 92 -19.93 4.93 1.69
N LYS A 93 -20.06 6.24 1.48
CA LYS A 93 -21.24 7.03 1.90
C LYS A 93 -22.53 6.48 1.27
N ARG A 94 -22.51 6.14 -0.02
CA ARG A 94 -23.67 5.58 -0.74
C ARG A 94 -24.04 4.18 -0.24
N VAL A 95 -23.06 3.34 0.12
CA VAL A 95 -23.29 2.03 0.73
C VAL A 95 -23.96 2.15 2.10
N GLU A 96 -23.45 3.04 2.95
CA GLU A 96 -23.98 3.31 4.29
C GLU A 96 -25.46 3.75 4.20
N GLN A 97 -25.73 4.72 3.32
CA GLN A 97 -27.05 5.33 3.11
C GLN A 97 -28.05 4.47 2.34
N ASP A 98 -27.66 3.27 1.89
CA ASP A 98 -28.46 2.43 0.99
C ASP A 98 -28.89 3.13 -0.31
N ALA A 99 -28.02 3.98 -0.82
CA ALA A 99 -28.27 4.78 -2.00
C ALA A 99 -27.91 4.03 -3.30
N SER A 100 -28.27 4.63 -4.44
CA SER A 100 -27.85 4.15 -5.75
C SER A 100 -26.40 4.52 -6.07
N TRP A 101 -25.79 3.70 -6.92
CA TRP A 101 -24.44 3.85 -7.45
C TRP A 101 -24.48 3.70 -8.98
N SER A 102 -23.91 4.68 -9.68
CA SER A 102 -23.87 4.72 -11.14
C SER A 102 -22.55 4.15 -11.66
N LEU A 103 -22.64 3.15 -12.51
CA LEU A 103 -21.50 2.56 -13.20
C LEU A 103 -21.30 3.21 -14.56
N MET A 104 -20.10 3.72 -14.83
CA MET A 104 -19.79 4.53 -16.00
C MET A 104 -18.55 4.02 -16.76
N CYS A 105 -18.53 4.28 -18.06
CA CYS A 105 -17.35 4.07 -18.89
C CYS A 105 -16.51 5.34 -18.92
N PRO A 106 -15.17 5.27 -18.75
CA PRO A 106 -14.31 6.45 -18.76
C PRO A 106 -14.32 7.22 -20.10
N ASP A 107 -14.70 6.60 -21.21
CA ASP A 107 -14.87 7.26 -22.52
C ASP A 107 -16.05 8.26 -22.51
N ASN A 108 -17.08 8.00 -21.69
CA ASN A 108 -18.26 8.86 -21.53
C ASN A 108 -18.18 9.75 -20.29
N ALA A 109 -17.43 9.34 -19.27
CA ALA A 109 -17.23 10.04 -18.00
C ALA A 109 -15.73 10.29 -17.76
N PRO A 110 -15.05 11.10 -18.60
CA PRO A 110 -13.62 11.33 -18.50
C PRO A 110 -13.28 12.15 -17.24
N GLY A 111 -12.05 11.99 -16.75
CA GLY A 111 -11.50 12.78 -15.66
C GLY A 111 -11.80 12.24 -14.25
N LEU A 112 -12.68 11.24 -14.08
CA LEU A 112 -12.94 10.65 -12.76
C LEU A 112 -11.67 10.10 -12.06
N PRO A 113 -10.72 9.44 -12.77
CA PRO A 113 -9.45 9.00 -12.17
C PRO A 113 -8.50 10.15 -11.82
N ASP A 114 -8.75 11.34 -12.35
CA ASP A 114 -7.83 12.49 -12.28
C ASP A 114 -8.19 13.45 -11.14
N VAL A 115 -9.32 13.23 -10.46
CA VAL A 115 -9.80 14.03 -9.33
C VAL A 115 -10.12 13.14 -8.12
N TRP A 116 -10.13 13.71 -6.92
CA TRP A 116 -10.44 13.02 -5.65
C TRP A 116 -11.23 13.95 -4.71
N GLY A 117 -11.79 13.39 -3.64
CA GLY A 117 -12.54 14.15 -2.63
C GLY A 117 -13.75 14.91 -3.23
N ASN A 118 -13.96 16.14 -2.79
CA ASN A 118 -15.12 16.94 -3.21
C ASN A 118 -15.17 17.22 -4.72
N GLU A 119 -14.01 17.30 -5.39
CA GLU A 119 -13.93 17.47 -6.85
C GLU A 119 -14.42 16.23 -7.57
N PHE A 120 -14.07 15.04 -7.06
CA PHE A 120 -14.61 13.77 -7.53
C PHE A 120 -16.11 13.69 -7.31
N ASP A 121 -16.59 14.01 -6.10
CA ASP A 121 -18.02 13.95 -5.76
C ASP A 121 -18.85 14.83 -6.72
N THR A 122 -18.39 16.07 -6.93
CA THR A 122 -19.05 17.03 -7.83
C THR A 122 -19.06 16.54 -9.29
N LEU A 123 -17.92 16.04 -9.78
CA LEU A 123 -17.79 15.55 -11.15
C LEU A 123 -18.64 14.31 -11.41
N TYR A 124 -18.61 13.37 -10.47
CA TYR A 124 -19.37 12.13 -10.53
C TYR A 124 -20.87 12.41 -10.54
N GLU A 125 -21.37 13.21 -9.60
CA GLU A 125 -22.79 13.58 -9.55
C GLU A 125 -23.25 14.38 -10.78
N ARG A 126 -22.36 15.19 -11.37
CA ARG A 126 -22.66 15.86 -12.65
C ARG A 126 -22.94 14.84 -13.75
N TYR A 127 -22.12 13.79 -13.87
CA TYR A 127 -22.35 12.71 -14.82
C TYR A 127 -23.57 11.84 -14.48
N GLU A 128 -23.92 11.70 -13.20
CA GLU A 128 -25.18 11.07 -12.80
C GLU A 128 -26.39 11.86 -13.31
N ARG A 129 -26.35 13.20 -13.28
CA ARG A 129 -27.44 14.07 -13.76
C ARG A 129 -27.48 14.22 -15.28
N ASP A 130 -26.37 14.01 -15.97
CA ASP A 130 -26.27 14.17 -17.42
C ASP A 130 -26.87 12.97 -18.17
N GLU A 131 -28.01 13.16 -18.83
CA GLU A 131 -28.70 12.11 -19.61
C GLU A 131 -27.89 11.65 -20.83
N ALA A 132 -26.92 12.45 -21.32
CA ALA A 132 -26.06 12.06 -22.44
C ALA A 132 -24.99 11.03 -22.02
N VAL A 133 -24.67 10.94 -20.73
CA VAL A 133 -23.70 9.96 -20.21
C VAL A 133 -24.40 8.62 -19.99
N ASN A 134 -24.01 7.62 -20.80
CA ASN A 134 -24.46 6.24 -20.61
C ASN A 134 -23.92 5.70 -19.28
N LYS A 135 -24.83 5.22 -18.44
CA LYS A 135 -24.56 4.73 -17.09
C LYS A 135 -25.53 3.61 -16.71
N THR A 136 -25.03 2.66 -15.93
CA THR A 136 -25.85 1.59 -15.35
C THR A 136 -26.01 1.85 -13.86
N VAL A 137 -27.22 2.10 -13.41
CA VAL A 137 -27.50 2.37 -11.99
C VAL A 137 -27.77 1.07 -11.26
N VAL A 138 -27.08 0.85 -10.14
CA VAL A 138 -27.25 -0.30 -9.25
C VAL A 138 -27.40 0.18 -7.80
N PRO A 139 -28.03 -0.60 -6.89
CA PRO A 139 -27.93 -0.32 -5.47
C PRO A 139 -26.46 -0.40 -5.02
N ALA A 140 -25.96 0.59 -4.26
CA ALA A 140 -24.57 0.59 -3.81
C ALA A 140 -24.25 -0.67 -2.98
N ARG A 141 -25.19 -1.09 -2.13
CA ARG A 141 -25.07 -2.33 -1.34
C ARG A 141 -24.97 -3.58 -2.21
N LYS A 142 -25.57 -3.61 -3.39
CA LYS A 142 -25.42 -4.75 -4.32
C LYS A 142 -23.96 -4.93 -4.75
N LEU A 143 -23.28 -3.82 -5.08
CA LEU A 143 -21.86 -3.88 -5.40
C LEU A 143 -21.03 -4.23 -4.16
N TRP A 144 -21.36 -3.66 -3.00
CA TRP A 144 -20.70 -3.99 -1.74
C TRP A 144 -20.76 -5.49 -1.41
N PHE A 145 -21.93 -6.12 -1.54
CA PHE A 145 -22.07 -7.58 -1.32
C PHE A 145 -21.22 -8.39 -2.30
N ALA A 146 -21.12 -7.97 -3.57
CA ALA A 146 -20.25 -8.64 -4.54
C ALA A 146 -18.76 -8.52 -4.19
N ILE A 147 -18.34 -7.38 -3.61
CA ILE A 147 -16.97 -7.20 -3.10
C ILE A 147 -16.71 -8.17 -1.95
N LEU A 148 -17.62 -8.24 -0.97
CA LEU A 148 -17.51 -9.14 0.17
C LEU A 148 -17.49 -10.62 -0.27
N GLU A 149 -18.34 -11.02 -1.21
CA GLU A 149 -18.37 -12.38 -1.76
C GLU A 149 -17.01 -12.74 -2.39
N SER A 150 -16.44 -11.84 -3.19
CA SER A 150 -15.11 -12.04 -3.80
C SER A 150 -14.02 -12.18 -2.73
N GLN A 151 -14.06 -11.36 -1.67
CA GLN A 151 -13.10 -11.42 -0.56
C GLN A 151 -13.23 -12.71 0.24
N ILE A 152 -14.45 -13.17 0.51
CA ILE A 152 -14.70 -14.44 1.21
C ILE A 152 -14.13 -15.61 0.42
N GLU A 153 -14.27 -15.61 -0.90
CA GLU A 153 -13.81 -16.72 -1.73
C GLU A 153 -12.31 -16.69 -2.06
N THR A 154 -11.73 -15.50 -2.23
CA THR A 154 -10.38 -15.35 -2.81
C THR A 154 -9.40 -14.59 -1.94
N GLY A 155 -9.86 -13.99 -0.84
CA GLY A 155 -9.08 -13.07 0.00
C GLY A 155 -8.80 -11.72 -0.67
N THR A 156 -9.41 -11.44 -1.83
CA THR A 156 -9.24 -10.21 -2.63
C THR A 156 -10.59 -9.72 -3.16
N PRO A 157 -10.76 -8.45 -3.53
CA PRO A 157 -9.73 -7.43 -3.76
C PRO A 157 -9.12 -6.81 -2.50
N TYR A 158 -7.91 -6.25 -2.63
CA TYR A 158 -7.36 -5.29 -1.67
C TYR A 158 -8.26 -4.06 -1.57
N MET A 159 -8.28 -3.43 -0.40
CA MET A 159 -9.13 -2.27 -0.12
C MET A 159 -8.25 -1.07 0.17
N LEU A 160 -8.26 -0.08 -0.73
CA LEU A 160 -7.56 1.18 -0.53
C LEU A 160 -8.51 2.34 -0.75
N TYR A 161 -8.40 3.36 0.10
CA TYR A 161 -9.28 4.52 0.09
C TYR A 161 -8.61 5.69 -0.62
N LYS A 162 -9.05 5.93 -1.86
CA LYS A 162 -8.50 6.92 -2.79
C LYS A 162 -8.34 8.29 -2.15
N ASP A 163 -9.39 8.75 -1.47
CA ASP A 163 -9.45 10.11 -0.94
C ASP A 163 -8.51 10.28 0.26
N ALA A 164 -8.47 9.30 1.17
CA ALA A 164 -7.51 9.30 2.28
C ALA A 164 -6.06 9.27 1.77
N CYS A 165 -5.76 8.39 0.80
CA CYS A 165 -4.44 8.27 0.18
C CYS A 165 -3.99 9.59 -0.47
N ASN A 166 -4.87 10.28 -1.19
CA ASN A 166 -4.54 11.56 -1.84
C ASN A 166 -4.47 12.72 -0.84
N ALA A 167 -5.39 12.80 0.13
CA ALA A 167 -5.44 13.88 1.10
C ALA A 167 -4.19 13.96 1.99
N GLN A 168 -3.66 12.79 2.36
CA GLN A 168 -2.56 12.64 3.32
C GLN A 168 -1.20 12.43 2.63
N SER A 169 -1.14 12.45 1.30
CA SER A 169 0.12 12.31 0.58
C SER A 169 0.88 13.63 0.51
N ASN A 170 2.17 13.57 0.83
CA ASN A 170 3.09 14.69 0.60
C ASN A 170 3.33 14.94 -0.91
N GLN A 171 2.96 13.99 -1.79
CA GLN A 171 3.06 14.11 -3.25
C GLN A 171 1.80 14.67 -3.91
N ARG A 172 0.79 15.13 -3.14
CA ARG A 172 -0.46 15.68 -3.67
C ARG A 172 -0.27 16.89 -4.60
N ASN A 173 0.89 17.55 -4.54
CA ASN A 173 1.27 18.65 -5.42
C ASN A 173 1.60 18.21 -6.86
N LEU A 174 1.86 16.92 -7.10
CA LEU A 174 2.18 16.38 -8.43
C LEU A 174 0.92 16.05 -9.23
N GLY A 175 -0.17 15.70 -8.55
CA GLY A 175 -1.45 15.36 -9.13
C GLY A 175 -2.15 14.24 -8.37
N THR A 176 -3.24 13.73 -8.93
CA THR A 176 -4.03 12.65 -8.32
C THR A 176 -3.32 11.30 -8.45
N ILE A 177 -3.08 10.66 -7.32
CA ILE A 177 -2.54 9.30 -7.21
C ILE A 177 -3.66 8.31 -7.55
N ARG A 178 -3.37 7.40 -8.49
CA ARG A 178 -4.35 6.50 -9.10
C ARG A 178 -4.33 5.06 -8.58
N GLY A 179 -3.47 4.74 -7.62
CA GLY A 179 -3.37 3.40 -7.07
C GLY A 179 -2.19 3.26 -6.11
N SER A 180 -1.90 2.01 -5.76
CA SER A 180 -0.76 1.63 -4.93
C SER A 180 0.09 0.57 -5.65
N ASN A 181 1.07 -0.02 -4.96
CA ASN A 181 1.96 -1.04 -5.50
C ASN A 181 1.36 -2.45 -5.37
N LEU A 182 2.19 -3.50 -5.47
CA LEU A 182 1.74 -4.88 -5.34
C LEU A 182 1.20 -5.21 -3.94
N CYS A 183 1.77 -4.62 -2.88
CA CYS A 183 1.53 -5.01 -1.50
C CYS A 183 0.68 -3.97 -0.72
N ALA A 184 0.15 -2.95 -1.40
CA ALA A 184 -0.76 -1.93 -0.87
C ALA A 184 -0.18 -0.96 0.18
N GLU A 185 1.15 -0.91 0.36
CA GLU A 185 1.84 -0.04 1.32
C GLU A 185 2.37 1.26 0.69
N ILE A 186 2.57 1.30 -0.63
CA ILE A 186 3.18 2.44 -1.31
C ILE A 186 2.14 3.28 -2.05
N VAL A 187 2.09 4.57 -1.75
CA VAL A 187 1.15 5.53 -2.37
C VAL A 187 1.99 6.64 -2.99
N GLN A 188 2.35 6.45 -4.25
CA GLN A 188 3.18 7.38 -5.02
C GLN A 188 2.46 7.79 -6.31
N PHE A 189 2.70 9.03 -6.75
CA PHE A 189 2.19 9.55 -8.01
C PHE A 189 2.75 8.77 -9.20
N THR A 190 1.91 8.57 -10.22
CA THR A 190 2.32 7.95 -11.50
C THR A 190 1.65 8.68 -12.65
N SER A 191 2.33 8.74 -13.79
CA SER A 191 1.84 9.34 -15.02
C SER A 191 2.28 8.48 -16.23
N PRO A 192 1.83 8.76 -17.46
CA PRO A 192 2.35 8.08 -18.64
C PRO A 192 3.87 8.27 -18.85
N GLN A 193 4.47 9.27 -18.22
CA GLN A 193 5.90 9.58 -18.29
C GLN A 193 6.66 9.21 -17.00
N GLU A 194 5.96 8.83 -15.92
CA GLU A 194 6.55 8.59 -14.61
C GLU A 194 6.01 7.28 -14.01
N VAL A 195 6.88 6.30 -13.86
CA VAL A 195 6.62 5.02 -13.20
C VAL A 195 7.29 5.03 -11.84
N ALA A 196 6.49 5.18 -10.78
CA ALA A 196 6.98 5.24 -9.42
C ALA A 196 7.74 3.98 -9.00
N VAL A 197 8.86 4.19 -8.31
CA VAL A 197 9.73 3.14 -7.77
C VAL A 197 9.79 3.22 -6.25
N CYS A 198 9.91 2.04 -5.63
CA CYS A 198 10.01 1.91 -4.19
C CYS A 198 11.30 1.22 -3.76
N ASN A 199 12.06 1.90 -2.90
CA ASN A 199 13.23 1.34 -2.21
C ASN A 199 12.84 0.99 -0.77
N LEU A 200 13.02 -0.28 -0.39
CA LEU A 200 12.51 -0.82 0.87
C LEU A 200 13.63 -1.34 1.76
N ALA A 201 13.49 -1.10 3.05
CA ALA A 201 14.26 -1.76 4.11
C ALA A 201 13.34 -2.02 5.30
N SER A 202 13.70 -2.96 6.17
CA SER A 202 12.95 -3.27 7.38
C SER A 202 13.84 -3.16 8.61
N ILE A 203 13.25 -2.71 9.71
CA ILE A 203 13.93 -2.62 11.02
C ILE A 203 13.43 -3.77 11.89
N SER A 204 14.36 -4.54 12.45
CA SER A 204 14.04 -5.56 13.43
C SER A 204 13.79 -4.91 14.80
N LEU A 205 12.52 -4.61 15.10
CA LEU A 205 12.15 -3.86 16.32
C LEU A 205 12.56 -4.57 17.63
N SER A 206 12.67 -5.91 17.62
CA SER A 206 13.09 -6.67 18.80
C SER A 206 14.51 -6.38 19.28
N ARG A 207 15.35 -5.78 18.42
CA ARG A 207 16.73 -5.38 18.75
C ARG A 207 16.80 -4.17 19.69
N PHE A 208 15.70 -3.42 19.83
CA PHE A 208 15.63 -2.21 20.65
C PHE A 208 14.98 -2.45 22.00
N VAL A 209 14.71 -3.70 22.37
CA VAL A 209 14.23 -4.07 23.71
C VAL A 209 15.47 -4.34 24.56
N VAL A 210 15.70 -3.53 25.59
CA VAL A 210 16.91 -3.57 26.44
C VAL A 210 16.54 -3.81 27.90
N LYS A 211 17.47 -4.41 28.66
CA LYS A 211 17.34 -4.57 30.12
C LYS A 211 17.97 -3.37 30.81
N LYS A 212 17.18 -2.61 31.55
CA LYS A 212 17.65 -1.62 32.50
C LYS A 212 17.89 -2.33 33.83
N ARG A 213 19.15 -2.42 34.26
CA ARG A 213 19.42 -2.73 35.66
C ARG A 213 18.90 -1.57 36.49
N ALA A 214 18.04 -1.84 37.47
CA ALA A 214 17.78 -0.88 38.52
C ALA A 214 19.12 -0.60 39.21
N ILE A 215 19.73 0.55 38.92
CA ILE A 215 20.85 1.02 39.74
C ILE A 215 20.21 1.37 41.08
N ASP A 216 20.49 0.55 42.09
CA ASP A 216 20.08 0.76 43.47
C ASP A 216 20.56 2.13 43.93
N ARG A 217 19.70 3.15 43.85
CA ARG A 217 19.98 4.50 44.38
C ARG A 217 20.29 4.48 45.87
N HIS A 218 19.96 3.39 46.58
CA HIS A 218 20.31 3.22 47.98
C HIS A 218 21.81 3.05 48.25
N SER A 219 22.61 2.76 47.22
CA SER A 219 24.07 2.69 47.34
C SER A 219 24.80 4.01 47.05
N MET A 220 24.09 5.06 46.61
CA MET A 220 24.65 6.41 46.39
C MET A 220 24.48 7.36 47.59
N GLU A 221 23.67 7.03 48.60
CA GLU A 221 23.47 7.89 49.79
C GLU A 221 24.49 7.63 50.92
N ASN A 222 25.44 6.70 50.75
CA ASN A 222 26.49 6.41 51.75
C ASN A 222 27.93 6.65 51.24
N PHE A 223 28.10 7.46 50.19
CA PHE A 223 29.41 7.91 49.72
C PHE A 223 29.52 9.44 49.74
N ASP A 224 28.97 10.07 50.76
CA ASP A 224 29.50 11.33 51.27
C ASP A 224 30.50 10.97 52.38
N ASP A 225 31.77 10.76 52.01
CA ASP A 225 32.91 11.23 52.80
C ASP A 225 34.25 10.92 52.10
N ASP A 226 34.89 12.02 51.70
CA ASP A 226 36.32 12.29 51.90
C ASP A 226 37.43 11.69 51.02
N ASN A 227 37.18 11.09 49.85
CA ASN A 227 38.26 10.92 48.87
C ASN A 227 37.77 11.04 47.43
N GLY A 228 38.20 12.12 46.77
CA GLY A 228 37.85 12.46 45.39
C GLY A 228 37.90 11.26 44.45
N PHE A 229 36.72 10.85 43.98
CA PHE A 229 36.56 9.89 42.90
C PHE A 229 35.98 10.61 41.68
N ASP A 230 36.64 10.38 40.56
CA ASP A 230 36.56 11.15 39.34
C ASP A 230 35.24 10.89 38.60
N SER A 231 34.53 11.98 38.25
CA SER A 231 33.35 11.98 37.38
C SER A 231 33.63 11.32 36.02
N SER A 232 34.90 11.14 35.66
CA SER A 232 35.34 10.44 34.45
C SER A 232 35.00 8.95 34.44
N LEU A 233 34.82 8.27 35.58
CA LEU A 233 34.47 6.84 35.62
C LEU A 233 33.01 6.56 35.27
N ILE A 234 32.11 7.51 35.56
CA ILE A 234 30.70 7.45 35.16
C ILE A 234 30.59 7.73 33.65
N GLU A 235 31.33 8.74 33.15
CA GLU A 235 31.43 8.99 31.70
C GLU A 235 32.09 7.81 30.96
N LEU A 236 33.08 7.13 31.55
CA LEU A 236 33.73 5.94 30.96
C LEU A 236 32.79 4.73 30.86
N LEU A 237 31.81 4.61 31.76
CA LEU A 237 30.81 3.55 31.71
C LEU A 237 29.74 3.84 30.63
N ASP A 238 29.38 5.11 30.42
CA ASP A 238 28.53 5.52 29.30
C ASP A 238 29.27 5.42 27.94
N ASP A 239 30.57 5.75 27.89
CA ASP A 239 31.42 5.67 26.68
C ASP A 239 31.76 4.24 26.24
N LEU A 240 31.72 3.27 27.17
CA LEU A 240 31.97 1.85 26.86
C LEU A 240 30.78 1.19 26.15
N ASP A 241 29.56 1.71 26.32
CA ASP A 241 28.35 1.25 25.62
C ASP A 241 28.23 1.83 24.19
N GLU A 242 28.93 2.92 23.87
CA GLU A 242 28.90 3.53 22.54
C GLU A 242 29.72 2.77 21.48
N ARG A 243 30.63 1.86 21.87
CA ARG A 243 31.58 1.22 20.94
C ARG A 243 31.28 -0.21 20.52
N SER A 244 30.21 -0.79 21.02
CA SER A 244 29.58 -1.95 20.38
C SER A 244 28.08 -1.75 20.45
N ILE A 245 27.42 -1.71 19.29
CA ILE A 245 25.97 -1.95 19.24
C ILE A 245 25.79 -3.44 19.57
N ASP A 246 26.00 -3.79 20.84
CA ASP A 246 25.71 -5.11 21.35
C ASP A 246 24.21 -5.11 21.63
N CYS A 247 23.46 -5.34 20.56
CA CYS A 247 22.04 -5.59 20.62
C CYS A 247 21.83 -6.90 21.38
N ASN A 248 21.89 -6.84 22.71
CA ASN A 248 21.44 -7.89 23.61
C ASN A 248 19.96 -8.13 23.31
N VAL A 249 19.70 -9.01 22.34
CA VAL A 249 18.36 -9.44 21.98
C VAL A 249 17.81 -10.13 23.22
N VAL A 250 16.98 -9.41 23.96
CA VAL A 250 16.24 -10.00 25.06
C VAL A 250 15.33 -11.07 24.44
N ARG A 251 15.55 -12.34 24.80
CA ARG A 251 14.65 -13.40 24.34
C ARG A 251 13.27 -13.14 24.92
N LEU A 252 12.23 -13.36 24.12
CA LEU A 252 10.84 -13.19 24.60
C LEU A 252 10.57 -14.01 25.87
N SER A 253 11.22 -15.18 26.02
CA SER A 253 11.17 -16.01 27.22
C SER A 253 11.70 -15.31 28.47
N GLU A 254 12.70 -14.45 28.34
CA GLU A 254 13.30 -13.69 29.44
C GLU A 254 12.43 -12.48 29.85
N ILE A 255 11.56 -11.99 28.96
CA ILE A 255 10.55 -10.97 29.27
C ILE A 255 9.37 -11.60 30.03
N MET A 256 9.05 -12.85 29.71
CA MET A 256 7.91 -13.58 30.27
C MET A 256 8.23 -14.27 31.60
N MET A 257 9.51 -14.46 31.93
CA MET A 257 9.99 -15.06 33.18
C MET A 257 10.57 -13.97 34.10
N ASN A 258 9.72 -13.04 34.51
CA ASN A 258 10.02 -12.15 35.64
C ASN A 258 9.96 -12.97 36.94
N GLU A 259 11.02 -13.71 37.26
CA GLU A 259 11.22 -14.29 38.60
C GLU A 259 12.04 -13.36 39.51
N ASP A 260 12.74 -12.37 38.95
CA ASP A 260 13.49 -11.34 39.68
C ASP A 260 12.84 -9.96 39.47
N ASP A 261 12.32 -9.35 40.54
CA ASP A 261 11.62 -8.04 40.54
C ASP A 261 12.50 -6.83 40.13
N ASP A 262 13.80 -7.02 39.88
CA ASP A 262 14.80 -5.94 39.67
C ASP A 262 15.22 -5.69 38.21
N ILE A 263 14.68 -6.44 37.23
CA ILE A 263 14.98 -6.23 35.81
C ILE A 263 13.85 -5.46 35.12
N GLN A 264 14.07 -4.16 34.90
CA GLN A 264 13.13 -3.34 34.14
C GLN A 264 13.47 -3.43 32.64
N VAL A 265 12.53 -3.92 31.82
CA VAL A 265 12.69 -3.95 30.36
C VAL A 265 12.19 -2.63 29.77
N GLU A 266 12.98 -2.00 28.91
CA GLU A 266 12.58 -0.77 28.20
C GLU A 266 12.86 -0.85 26.70
N PHE A 267 12.23 0.06 25.94
CA PHE A 267 12.41 0.17 24.51
C PHE A 267 13.31 1.37 24.19
N ASP A 268 14.50 1.12 23.63
CA ASP A 268 15.48 2.14 23.29
C ASP A 268 15.10 2.89 22.00
N LEU A 269 14.35 3.98 22.20
CA LEU A 269 13.92 4.88 21.13
C LEU A 269 15.08 5.65 20.49
N ASP A 270 16.16 5.90 21.24
CA ASP A 270 17.31 6.67 20.73
C ASP A 270 18.17 5.81 19.80
N ALA A 271 18.42 4.55 20.15
CA ALA A 271 19.02 3.58 19.24
C ALA A 271 18.16 3.38 17.99
N LEU A 272 16.83 3.25 18.13
CA LEU A 272 15.93 3.14 16.98
C LEU A 272 16.05 4.36 16.06
N ARG A 273 16.13 5.56 16.64
CA ARG A 273 16.31 6.81 15.88
C ARG A 273 17.66 6.85 15.15
N ARG A 274 18.75 6.41 15.79
CA ARG A 274 20.09 6.33 15.18
C ARG A 274 20.10 5.37 14.00
N VAL A 275 19.57 4.16 14.17
CA VAL A 275 19.49 3.14 13.10
C VAL A 275 18.61 3.62 11.95
N SER A 276 17.44 4.21 12.25
CA SER A 276 16.54 4.75 11.23
C SER A 276 17.23 5.80 10.34
N ARG A 277 18.01 6.72 10.93
CA ARG A 277 18.79 7.71 10.17
C ARG A 277 19.85 7.07 9.25
N ALA A 278 20.46 5.96 9.66
CA ALA A 278 21.40 5.24 8.82
C ALA A 278 20.69 4.58 7.62
N ILE A 279 19.53 3.96 7.86
CA ILE A 279 18.72 3.33 6.81
C ILE A 279 18.24 4.37 5.79
N ILE A 280 17.75 5.53 6.24
CA ILE A 280 17.31 6.60 5.33
C ILE A 280 18.44 7.00 4.37
N ARG A 281 19.66 7.24 4.89
CA ARG A 281 20.82 7.57 4.05
C ARG A 281 21.21 6.45 3.08
N ASN A 282 21.02 5.20 3.48
CA ASN A 282 21.30 4.06 2.61
C ASN A 282 20.26 3.94 1.48
N LEU A 283 18.97 4.13 1.80
CA LEU A 283 17.89 4.11 0.81
C LEU A 283 18.02 5.28 -0.18
N ASP A 284 18.43 6.45 0.30
CA ASP A 284 18.71 7.63 -0.53
C ASP A 284 19.83 7.34 -1.54
N ARG A 285 20.96 6.76 -1.07
CA ARG A 285 22.04 6.33 -1.97
C ARG A 285 21.64 5.26 -2.97
N ILE A 286 20.69 4.39 -2.61
CA ILE A 286 20.21 3.35 -3.53
C ILE A 286 19.53 3.98 -4.74
N ILE A 287 18.86 5.13 -4.59
CA ILE A 287 18.21 5.84 -5.72
C ILE A 287 19.25 6.13 -6.81
N ASP A 288 20.40 6.70 -6.46
CA ASP A 288 21.43 7.07 -7.43
C ASP A 288 22.19 5.89 -8.05
N ILE A 289 22.21 4.74 -7.37
CA ILE A 289 23.01 3.57 -7.76
C ILE A 289 22.14 2.52 -8.49
N ASN A 290 20.83 2.58 -8.33
CA ASN A 290 19.92 1.58 -8.87
C ASN A 290 19.95 1.58 -10.41
N GLN A 291 19.87 0.40 -11.00
CA GLN A 291 19.71 0.26 -12.46
C GLN A 291 18.22 0.13 -12.76
N TYR A 292 17.67 1.17 -13.37
CA TYR A 292 16.27 1.23 -13.73
C TYR A 292 15.99 0.43 -15.02
N PRO A 293 14.91 -0.37 -15.05
CA PRO A 293 14.61 -1.21 -16.21
C PRO A 293 14.00 -0.44 -17.38
N ILE A 294 13.51 0.78 -17.14
CA ILE A 294 12.87 1.68 -18.11
C ILE A 294 13.20 3.14 -17.74
N GLU A 295 13.15 4.05 -18.72
CA GLU A 295 13.49 5.46 -18.56
C GLU A 295 12.48 6.19 -17.67
N GLU A 296 11.19 5.86 -17.77
CA GLU A 296 10.12 6.48 -16.96
C GLU A 296 10.26 6.20 -15.46
N ALA A 297 11.12 5.26 -15.07
CA ALA A 297 11.39 4.89 -13.68
C ALA A 297 12.67 5.54 -13.11
N GLU A 298 13.55 6.07 -13.97
CA GLU A 298 14.79 6.77 -13.61
C GLU A 298 14.50 8.24 -13.26
#